data_AF-A0A7C5AV03-F1
#
_entry.id   AF-A0A7C5AV03-F1
#
_cell.length_a   1.000
_cell.length_b   1.000
_cell.length_c   1.000
_cell.angle_alpha   90.00
_cell.angle_beta   90.00
_cell.angle_gamma   90.00
#
_symmetry.space_group_name_H-M   'P 1'
#
loop_
_entity.id
_entity.type
_entity.pdbx_description
1 polymer ?
#
loop_
_entity_poly.entity_id
_entity_poly.type
_entity_poly.pdbx_seq_one_letter_code
_entity_poly.pdbx_strand_id
1 'polypeptide(L)'
;MLRRRPSAALREQRRRLAVNGKGRMVDATVLDFRENELLYSYVVRGVQYTTSQDVSALREFLPEDLSSLIGAAVAKYHPSNPANSILLCEQWSGLRAGALRQPERVRRAAAD
;
A
#
# COMPACT_ATOMS: atom_id res chain seq x y z
N MET A 1 16.84 -12.26 33.20
CA MET A 1 16.32 -10.98 32.67
C MET A 1 15.05 -11.26 31.85
N LEU A 2 13.87 -10.84 32.33
CA LEU A 2 12.61 -11.01 31.60
C LEU A 2 12.54 -10.02 30.43
N ARG A 3 12.61 -10.53 29.19
CA ARG A 3 12.45 -9.69 27.99
C ARG A 3 10.97 -9.30 27.89
N ARG A 4 10.65 -8.04 28.17
CA ARG A 4 9.29 -7.51 28.12
C ARG A 4 8.70 -7.74 26.72
N ARG A 5 7.48 -8.29 26.64
CA ARG A 5 6.79 -8.53 25.37
C ARG A 5 6.63 -7.19 24.63
N PRO A 6 7.00 -7.09 23.35
CA PRO A 6 6.81 -5.86 22.58
C PRO A 6 5.34 -5.44 22.54
N SER A 7 5.08 -4.14 22.61
CA SER A 7 3.75 -3.55 22.47
C SER A 7 3.10 -3.93 21.13
N ALA A 8 1.77 -3.82 21.03
CA ALA A 8 1.08 -4.09 19.78
C ALA A 8 1.60 -3.24 18.62
N ALA A 9 1.74 -1.94 18.85
CA ALA A 9 2.29 -1.00 17.87
C ALA A 9 3.70 -1.39 17.41
N LEU A 10 4.61 -1.75 18.32
CA LEU A 10 5.97 -2.14 17.96
C LEU A 10 6.01 -3.47 17.19
N ARG A 11 5.12 -4.41 17.53
CA ARG A 11 4.98 -5.66 16.75
C ARG A 11 4.51 -5.37 15.33
N GLU A 12 3.54 -4.48 15.20
CA GLU A 12 2.99 -4.13 13.90
C GLU A 12 3.99 -3.36 13.04
N GLN A 13 4.69 -2.37 13.59
CA GLN A 13 5.80 -1.70 12.91
C GLN A 13 6.85 -2.70 12.42
N ARG A 14 7.26 -3.66 13.26
CA ARG A 14 8.21 -4.71 12.87
C ARG A 14 7.67 -5.61 11.76
N ARG A 15 6.37 -5.93 11.77
CA ARG A 15 5.73 -6.70 10.69
C ARG A 15 5.82 -5.93 9.38
N ARG A 16 5.44 -4.65 9.37
CA ARG A 16 5.50 -3.79 8.17
C ARG A 16 6.92 -3.67 7.61
N LEU A 17 7.91 -3.40 8.46
CA LEU A 17 9.32 -3.33 8.05
C LEU A 17 9.85 -4.66 7.50
N ALA A 18 9.43 -5.79 8.09
CA ALA A 18 9.80 -7.11 7.59
C ALA A 18 9.21 -7.39 6.20
N VAL A 19 7.94 -7.04 5.96
CA VAL A 19 7.33 -7.13 4.62
C VAL A 19 8.00 -6.15 3.65
N ASN A 20 8.35 -4.94 4.08
CA ASN A 20 9.04 -3.97 3.23
C ASN A 20 10.40 -4.48 2.72
N GLY A 21 11.19 -5.08 3.61
CA GLY A 21 12.55 -5.53 3.31
C GLY A 21 12.64 -6.87 2.57
N LYS A 22 11.65 -7.77 2.73
CA LYS A 22 11.68 -9.12 2.14
C LYS A 22 10.53 -9.42 1.18
N GLY A 23 9.56 -8.52 1.09
CA GLY A 23 8.37 -8.70 0.27
C GLY A 23 8.64 -8.51 -1.21
N ARG A 24 7.75 -9.08 -2.03
CA ARG A 24 7.70 -8.83 -3.47
C ARG A 24 6.68 -7.76 -3.77
N MET A 25 6.95 -6.97 -4.80
CA MET A 25 6.03 -5.95 -5.29
C MET A 25 5.02 -6.57 -6.27
N VAL A 26 3.80 -6.03 -6.27
CA VAL A 26 2.73 -6.41 -7.18
C VAL A 26 1.81 -5.22 -7.40
N ASP A 27 1.24 -5.11 -8.59
CA ASP A 27 0.19 -4.12 -8.84
C ASP A 27 -1.02 -4.39 -7.93
N ALA A 28 -1.58 -3.31 -7.40
CA ALA A 28 -2.71 -3.34 -6.50
C ALA A 28 -3.70 -2.24 -6.86
N THR A 29 -4.91 -2.36 -6.31
CA THR A 29 -5.94 -1.34 -6.40
C THR A 29 -6.44 -1.03 -5.01
N VAL A 30 -6.33 0.23 -4.59
CA VAL A 30 -7.03 0.75 -3.41
C VAL A 30 -8.50 0.87 -3.76
N LEU A 31 -9.32 0.12 -3.03
CA LEU A 31 -10.76 0.05 -3.21
C LEU A 31 -11.47 1.09 -2.36
N ASP A 32 -10.97 1.33 -1.15
CA ASP A 32 -11.59 2.23 -0.20
C ASP A 32 -10.58 2.75 0.83
N PHE A 33 -10.89 3.88 1.43
CA PHE A 33 -10.18 4.42 2.59
C PHE A 33 -11.20 4.92 3.61
N ARG A 34 -11.29 4.24 4.76
CA ARG A 34 -12.25 4.58 5.82
C ARG A 34 -11.54 4.77 7.13
N GLU A 35 -11.77 5.92 7.78
CA GLU A 35 -11.13 6.30 9.03
C GLU A 35 -9.59 6.29 8.92
N ASN A 36 -8.97 5.16 9.26
CA ASN A 36 -7.53 4.93 9.17
C ASN A 36 -7.19 3.58 8.52
N GLU A 37 -8.09 3.04 7.70
CA GLU A 37 -7.94 1.72 7.10
C GLU A 37 -7.99 1.80 5.57
N LEU A 38 -6.93 1.34 4.92
CA LEU A 38 -6.85 1.17 3.47
C LEU A 38 -7.39 -0.21 3.09
N LEU A 39 -8.47 -0.28 2.33
CA LEU A 39 -8.94 -1.51 1.70
C LEU A 39 -8.37 -1.60 0.29
N TYR A 40 -7.74 -2.72 -0.05
CA TYR A 40 -7.12 -2.91 -1.36
C TYR A 40 -7.16 -4.36 -1.82
N SER A 41 -7.01 -4.54 -3.13
CA SER A 41 -6.87 -5.87 -3.74
C SER A 41 -5.66 -5.97 -4.65
N TYR A 42 -5.18 -7.20 -4.84
CA TYR A 42 -4.10 -7.55 -5.76
C TYR A 42 -4.19 -9.04 -6.11
N VAL A 43 -3.48 -9.46 -7.15
CA VAL A 43 -3.50 -10.85 -7.63
C VAL A 43 -2.11 -11.46 -7.54
N VAL A 44 -2.00 -12.63 -6.91
CA VAL A 44 -0.77 -13.43 -6.88
C VAL A 44 -1.09 -14.82 -7.42
N ARG A 45 -0.42 -15.22 -8.51
CA ARG A 45 -0.58 -16.55 -9.13
C ARG A 45 -2.05 -16.89 -9.44
N GLY A 46 -2.80 -15.91 -9.96
CA GLY A 46 -4.22 -16.07 -10.31
C GLY A 46 -5.20 -16.01 -9.14
N VAL A 47 -4.72 -15.92 -7.89
CA VAL A 47 -5.57 -15.77 -6.70
C VAL A 47 -5.68 -14.29 -6.35
N GLN A 48 -6.92 -13.79 -6.27
CA GLN A 48 -7.20 -12.45 -5.81
C GLN A 48 -7.24 -12.40 -4.28
N TYR A 49 -6.48 -11.46 -3.72
CA TYR A 49 -6.51 -11.13 -2.31
C TYR A 49 -7.19 -9.78 -2.14
N THR A 50 -8.10 -9.70 -1.17
CA THR A 50 -8.64 -8.43 -0.68
C THR A 50 -8.21 -8.30 0.77
N THR A 51 -7.62 -7.17 1.13
CA THR A 51 -6.98 -6.98 2.43
C THR A 51 -7.16 -5.54 2.89
N SER A 52 -7.21 -5.37 4.20
CA SER A 52 -7.20 -4.06 4.82
C SER A 52 -5.86 -3.79 5.53
N GLN A 53 -5.44 -2.54 5.56
CA GLN A 53 -4.27 -2.08 6.31
C GLN A 53 -4.63 -0.90 7.20
N ASP A 54 -4.51 -1.08 8.52
CA ASP A 54 -4.51 0.03 9.48
C ASP A 54 -3.26 0.90 9.27
N VAL A 55 -3.49 2.18 9.02
CA VAL A 55 -2.50 3.23 8.79
C VAL A 55 -2.59 4.36 9.81
N SER A 56 -3.26 4.15 10.94
CA SER A 56 -3.38 5.14 12.03
C SER A 56 -2.01 5.64 12.51
N ALA A 57 -1.05 4.72 12.64
CA ALA A 57 0.33 5.00 13.02
C ALA A 57 1.20 5.57 11.88
N LEU A 58 0.64 5.75 10.67
CA LEU A 58 1.35 6.18 9.47
C LEU A 58 0.76 7.48 8.89
N ARG A 59 -0.05 8.19 9.68
CA ARG A 59 -0.80 9.37 9.22
C ARG A 59 0.09 10.46 8.62
N GLU A 60 1.29 10.65 9.15
CA GLU A 60 2.27 11.63 8.67
C GLU A 60 2.83 11.32 7.27
N PHE A 61 2.68 10.07 6.80
CA PHE A 61 3.14 9.64 5.47
C PHE A 61 2.01 9.64 4.42
N LEU A 62 0.78 9.96 4.82
CA LEU A 62 -0.36 10.05 3.92
C LEU A 62 -0.49 11.47 3.34
N PRO A 63 -1.01 11.62 2.11
CA PRO A 63 -1.36 12.93 1.59
C PRO A 63 -2.48 13.57 2.41
N GLU A 64 -2.57 14.90 2.37
CA GLU A 64 -3.69 15.62 3.01
C GLU A 64 -5.04 15.24 2.37
N ASP A 65 -5.09 15.20 1.04
CA ASP A 65 -6.25 14.74 0.29
C ASP A 65 -6.25 13.21 0.14
N LEU A 66 -7.01 12.57 1.03
CA LEU A 66 -7.15 11.11 1.06
C LEU A 66 -8.03 10.57 -0.06
N SER A 67 -8.88 11.40 -0.68
CA SER A 67 -9.71 10.95 -1.81
C SER A 67 -8.85 10.54 -3.00
N SER A 68 -7.65 11.13 -3.12
CA SER A 68 -6.66 10.83 -4.15
C SER A 68 -6.01 9.43 -4.02
N LEU A 69 -6.24 8.71 -2.91
CA LEU A 69 -5.65 7.40 -2.65
C LEU A 69 -6.38 6.26 -3.35
N ILE A 70 -7.63 6.45 -3.77
CA ILE A 70 -8.43 5.42 -4.43
C ILE A 70 -7.88 5.15 -5.84
N GLY A 71 -7.78 3.88 -6.21
CA GLY A 71 -7.32 3.46 -7.53
C GLY A 71 -5.94 2.78 -7.52
N ALA A 72 -5.14 3.02 -8.56
CA ALA A 72 -3.92 2.25 -8.81
C ALA A 72 -2.86 2.47 -7.73
N ALA A 73 -2.30 1.37 -7.24
CA ALA A 73 -1.24 1.35 -6.24
C ALA A 73 -0.28 0.19 -6.50
N VAL A 74 0.76 0.10 -5.66
CA VAL A 74 1.65 -1.05 -5.59
C VAL A 74 1.60 -1.61 -4.18
N ALA A 75 1.41 -2.92 -4.05
CA ALA A 75 1.53 -3.61 -2.77
C ALA A 75 2.88 -4.31 -2.65
N LYS A 76 3.38 -4.43 -1.42
CA LYS A 76 4.40 -5.42 -1.06
C LYS A 76 3.75 -6.55 -0.27
N TYR A 77 4.06 -7.79 -0.63
CA TYR A 77 3.54 -8.98 0.05
C TYR A 77 4.64 -9.97 0.42
N HIS A 78 4.43 -10.76 1.47
CA HIS A 78 5.35 -11.82 1.85
C HIS A 78 5.16 -13.05 0.93
N PRO A 79 6.20 -13.54 0.21
CA PRO A 79 6.02 -14.58 -0.80
C PRO A 79 5.45 -15.92 -0.28
N SER A 80 5.74 -16.28 0.97
CA SER A 80 5.21 -17.51 1.59
C SER A 80 3.85 -17.32 2.27
N ASN A 81 3.37 -16.08 2.39
CA ASN A 81 2.06 -15.74 2.93
C ASN A 81 1.54 -14.48 2.23
N PRO A 82 0.94 -14.61 1.04
CA PRO A 82 0.53 -13.45 0.26
C PRO A 82 -0.40 -12.51 1.03
N ALA A 83 -1.33 -13.03 1.83
CA ALA A 83 -2.22 -12.24 2.68
C ALA A 83 -1.49 -11.31 3.66
N ASN A 84 -0.21 -11.56 3.96
CA ASN A 84 0.63 -10.63 4.69
C ASN A 84 1.22 -9.59 3.72
N SER A 85 0.44 -8.52 3.48
CA SER A 85 0.79 -7.42 2.59
C SER A 85 0.71 -6.05 3.25
N ILE A 86 1.30 -5.05 2.58
CA ILE A 86 1.25 -3.62 2.91
C ILE A 86 1.18 -2.78 1.63
N LEU A 87 0.53 -1.62 1.71
CA LEU A 87 0.65 -0.54 0.73
C LEU A 87 1.60 0.56 1.21
N LEU A 88 1.73 0.71 2.53
CA LEU A 88 2.50 1.77 3.17
C LEU A 88 3.26 1.26 4.40
N CYS A 89 4.46 1.77 4.63
CA CYS A 89 5.16 1.71 5.90
C CYS A 89 6.06 2.94 6.09
N GLU A 90 6.74 2.99 7.23
CA GLU A 90 7.59 4.10 7.67
C GLU A 90 8.75 4.42 6.71
N GLN A 91 9.08 3.52 5.79
CA GLN A 91 10.23 3.65 4.89
C GLN A 91 9.86 3.56 3.40
N TRP A 92 8.60 3.32 3.08
CA TRP A 92 8.18 3.06 1.71
C TRP A 92 6.67 3.24 1.52
N SER A 93 6.28 3.81 0.38
CA SER A 93 4.90 3.94 -0.05
C SER A 93 4.71 3.40 -1.46
N GLY A 94 3.68 2.58 -1.65
CA GLY A 94 3.15 2.20 -2.95
C GLY A 94 1.87 2.94 -3.33
N LEU A 95 1.42 3.88 -2.50
CA LEU A 95 0.28 4.74 -2.78
C LEU A 95 0.67 5.79 -3.82
N ARG A 96 -0.23 6.06 -4.77
CA ARG A 96 -0.06 7.12 -5.75
C ARG A 96 -0.87 8.32 -5.30
N ALA A 97 -0.22 9.36 -4.81
CA ALA A 97 -0.90 10.63 -4.57
C ALA A 97 -1.24 11.26 -5.95
N GLY A 98 -2.53 11.28 -6.28
CA GLY A 98 -3.07 12.09 -7.38
C GLY A 98 -2.50 11.80 -8.78
N ALA A 99 -2.89 10.66 -9.38
CA ALA A 99 -2.83 10.49 -10.84
C ALA A 99 -4.24 10.41 -11.44
N LEU A 100 -5.08 11.40 -11.14
CA LEU A 100 -6.19 11.81 -12.00
C LEU A 100 -6.08 13.30 -12.34
N ARG A 101 -4.97 13.65 -13.00
CA ARG A 101 -4.98 14.55 -14.15
C ARG A 101 -4.04 13.95 -15.19
N GLN A 102 -4.59 13.22 -16.15
CA GLN A 102 -4.04 13.32 -17.50
C GLN A 102 -4.74 14.51 -18.16
N PRO A 103 -4.16 15.73 -18.23
CA PRO A 103 -4.57 16.64 -19.26
C PRO A 103 -4.11 16.04 -20.59
N GLU A 104 -5.05 15.88 -21.51
CA GLU A 104 -4.85 15.41 -22.88
C GLU A 104 -3.60 16.00 -23.54
N ARG A 105 -2.53 15.21 -23.65
CA ARG A 105 -1.35 15.39 -24.51
C ARG A 105 -0.61 14.05 -24.36
N VAL A 106 -0.71 13.10 -25.27
CA VAL A 106 -0.16 13.13 -26.63
C VAL A 106 -0.98 12.21 -27.54
N ARG A 107 -1.91 12.79 -28.31
CA ARG A 107 -2.31 12.30 -29.64
C ARG A 107 -1.99 13.41 -30.65
N ARG A 108 -0.71 13.72 -30.82
CA ARG A 108 -0.19 14.49 -31.97
C ARG A 108 1.31 14.23 -32.09
N ALA A 109 1.61 13.08 -32.68
CA ALA A 109 2.89 12.75 -33.32
C ALA A 109 2.60 11.62 -34.32
N ALA A 110 1.67 11.89 -35.24
CA ALA A 110 1.35 11.06 -36.39
C ALA A 110 0.59 11.93 -37.40
N ALA A 111 1.30 12.91 -37.95
CA ALA A 111 1.03 13.64 -39.19
C ALA A 111 1.91 14.90 -39.13
N ASP A 112 3.13 14.76 -39.62
CA ASP A 112 3.80 15.71 -40.52
C ASP A 112 5.00 14.97 -41.16
#